data_AF-A0A3D4X4I0-F1
#
_entry.id   AF-A0A3D4X4I0-F1
#
_cell.length_a   1.000
_cell.length_b   1.000
_cell.length_c   1.000
_cell.angle_alpha   90.00
_cell.angle_beta   90.00
_cell.angle_gamma   90.00
#
_symmetry.space_group_name_H-M   'P 1'
#
loop_
_entity.id
_entity.type
_entity.pdbx_description
1 polymer ?
#
loop_
_entity_poly.entity_id
_entity_poly.type
_entity_poly.pdbx_seq_one_letter_code
_entity_poly.pdbx_strand_id
1 'polypeptide(L)'
;MIRLQQIKCPIPHDQNYLERKICRTLGISADKLIDWQIVRRSIDARKKPELFYIYTVDCTVSSEKKLKKKADGRTILLHEETCYRFPEEGGCPLSCHPVIAGSGPAGLFCAYMLASHGYQPLVLERGDEASRRKEKVDHFWNTGTLDIQSNVQFGEGGAGTFSDGKLNTSVKDPVGRNRLVLETFVRFGAPPSIIYDQKPHLGTDILIGIVQAMREETERLGGCFLFRHQLTGLDVQNGQLKGVLVNDTMGISTEVLVTAIGHSAR
;
A
#
# COMPACT_ATOMS: atom_id res chain seq x y z
N MET A 1 21.10 -11.03 -7.41
CA MET A 1 21.17 -10.61 -5.99
C MET A 1 21.38 -11.81 -5.08
N ILE A 2 21.92 -11.57 -3.89
CA ILE A 2 22.06 -12.58 -2.83
C ILE A 2 21.21 -12.16 -1.64
N ARG A 3 20.36 -13.06 -1.16
CA ARG A 3 19.59 -12.86 0.06
C ARG A 3 20.30 -13.48 1.24
N LEU A 4 20.53 -12.69 2.28
CA LEU A 4 20.99 -13.17 3.58
C LEU A 4 19.83 -13.22 4.55
N GLN A 5 19.67 -14.33 5.26
CA GLN A 5 18.65 -14.53 6.28
C GLN A 5 19.27 -14.71 7.66
N GLN A 6 18.48 -14.44 8.70
CA GLN A 6 18.83 -14.69 10.10
C GLN A 6 20.06 -13.90 10.60
N ILE A 7 20.29 -12.69 10.05
CA ILE A 7 21.35 -11.82 10.56
C ILE A 7 20.91 -11.23 11.89
N LYS A 8 21.44 -11.77 13.00
CA LYS A 8 21.09 -11.37 14.35
C LYS A 8 21.96 -10.22 14.85
N CYS A 9 21.41 -9.06 15.20
CA CYS A 9 22.15 -7.91 15.74
C CYS A 9 21.64 -7.51 17.13
N PRO A 10 22.51 -7.12 18.07
CA PRO A 10 22.09 -6.64 19.40
C PRO A 10 21.37 -5.30 19.30
N ILE A 11 20.58 -4.94 20.30
CA ILE A 11 19.96 -3.61 20.43
C ILE A 11 20.61 -2.87 21.60
N PRO A 12 21.18 -1.66 21.41
CA PRO A 12 21.28 -0.90 20.16
C PRO A 12 22.46 -1.33 19.25
N HIS A 13 22.38 -0.99 17.96
CA HIS A 13 23.51 -1.04 17.01
C HIS A 13 23.34 0.03 15.93
N ASP A 14 24.42 0.38 15.24
CA ASP A 14 24.42 1.31 14.11
C ASP A 14 24.37 0.57 12.76
N GLN A 15 24.14 1.31 11.67
CA GLN A 15 24.09 0.75 10.32
C GLN A 15 25.41 0.06 9.93
N ASN A 16 26.55 0.62 10.34
CA ASN A 16 27.87 0.04 10.09
C ASN A 16 28.04 -1.34 10.74
N TYR A 17 27.43 -1.58 11.91
CA TYR A 17 27.43 -2.90 12.54
C TYR A 17 26.73 -3.94 11.66
N LEU A 18 25.57 -3.60 11.10
CA LEU A 18 24.83 -4.50 10.21
C LEU A 18 25.63 -4.77 8.93
N GLU A 19 26.19 -3.73 8.31
CA GLU A 19 27.01 -3.87 7.10
C GLU A 19 28.24 -4.76 7.32
N ARG A 20 29.00 -4.54 8.40
CA ARG A 20 30.13 -5.42 8.75
C ARG A 20 29.68 -6.87 8.94
N LYS A 21 28.49 -7.09 9.50
CA LYS A 21 27.93 -8.42 9.71
C LYS A 21 27.53 -9.08 8.38
N ILE A 22 27.00 -8.31 7.43
CA ILE A 22 26.72 -8.74 6.05
C ILE A 22 28.01 -9.20 5.37
N CYS A 23 29.04 -8.34 5.34
CA CYS A 23 30.34 -8.66 4.74
C CYS A 23 30.97 -9.92 5.36
N ARG A 24 30.95 -10.03 6.70
CA ARG A 24 31.46 -11.21 7.42
C ARG A 24 30.69 -12.48 7.05
N THR A 25 29.37 -12.40 6.91
CA THR A 25 28.52 -13.56 6.58
C THR A 25 28.78 -14.03 5.15
N LEU A 26 28.98 -13.10 4.21
CA LEU A 26 29.34 -13.42 2.82
C LEU A 26 30.82 -13.83 2.66
N GLY A 27 31.67 -13.47 3.62
CA GLY A 27 33.13 -13.61 3.53
C GLY A 27 33.70 -12.76 2.40
N ILE A 28 33.28 -11.50 2.32
CA ILE A 28 33.76 -10.50 1.36
C ILE A 28 34.29 -9.27 2.09
N SER A 29 35.13 -8.50 1.42
CA SER A 29 35.55 -7.17 1.85
C SER A 29 34.48 -6.13 1.51
N ALA A 30 34.50 -4.98 2.21
CA ALA A 30 33.47 -3.95 2.08
C ALA A 30 33.37 -3.37 0.66
N ASP A 31 34.51 -3.24 -0.05
CA ASP A 31 34.59 -2.79 -1.45
C ASP A 31 33.84 -3.69 -2.45
N LYS A 32 33.48 -4.92 -2.03
CA LYS A 32 32.75 -5.87 -2.89
C LYS A 32 31.25 -5.85 -2.65
N LEU A 33 30.78 -5.17 -1.60
CA LEU A 33 29.37 -4.93 -1.36
C LEU A 33 28.99 -3.64 -2.10
N ILE A 34 28.29 -3.78 -3.23
CA ILE A 34 27.91 -2.65 -4.08
C ILE A 34 26.73 -1.90 -3.47
N ASP A 35 25.71 -2.66 -3.04
CA ASP A 35 24.50 -2.12 -2.43
C ASP A 35 23.84 -3.20 -1.57
N TRP A 36 23.01 -2.77 -0.61
CA TRP A 36 22.19 -3.67 0.18
C TRP A 36 20.92 -2.99 0.69
N GLN A 37 19.86 -3.77 0.82
CA GLN A 37 18.58 -3.32 1.35
C GLN A 37 18.00 -4.30 2.36
N ILE A 38 17.30 -3.77 3.37
CA ILE A 38 16.58 -4.59 4.34
C ILE A 38 15.30 -5.08 3.68
N VAL A 39 15.12 -6.40 3.63
CA VAL A 39 13.90 -7.05 3.18
C VAL A 39 12.96 -7.27 4.35
N ARG A 40 13.52 -7.63 5.52
CA ARG A 40 12.74 -7.88 6.72
C ARG A 40 13.55 -7.56 7.98
N ARG A 41 12.89 -6.99 8.98
CA ARG A 41 13.39 -6.81 10.35
C ARG A 41 12.35 -7.32 11.34
N SER A 42 12.77 -8.21 12.23
CA SER A 42 11.96 -8.72 13.35
C SER A 42 12.71 -8.63 14.66
N ILE A 43 12.00 -8.68 15.80
CA ILE A 43 12.59 -8.64 17.14
C ILE A 43 12.58 -10.04 17.76
N ASP A 44 13.72 -10.46 18.29
CA ASP A 44 13.85 -11.62 19.19
C ASP A 44 14.00 -11.12 20.62
N ALA A 45 12.94 -11.33 21.41
CA ALA A 45 12.84 -10.92 22.81
C ALA A 45 12.75 -12.14 23.78
N ARG A 46 13.16 -13.33 23.34
CA ARG A 46 13.02 -14.57 24.13
C ARG A 46 13.97 -14.63 25.32
N LYS A 47 15.16 -14.04 25.22
CA LYS A 47 16.18 -14.02 26.28
C LYS A 47 16.21 -12.66 26.98
N LYS A 48 15.28 -12.40 27.89
CA LYS A 48 15.29 -11.13 28.66
C LYS A 48 16.55 -11.07 29.55
N PRO A 49 17.22 -9.90 29.68
CA PRO A 49 16.88 -8.58 29.10
C PRO A 49 17.43 -8.34 27.69
N GLU A 50 18.17 -9.28 27.10
CA GLU A 50 18.82 -9.12 25.80
C GLU A 50 17.81 -9.12 24.64
N LEU A 51 17.74 -8.00 23.92
CA LEU A 51 16.94 -7.88 22.71
C LEU A 51 17.84 -7.92 21.47
N PHE A 52 17.36 -8.60 20.44
CA PHE A 52 18.04 -8.67 19.16
C PHE A 52 17.09 -8.33 18.02
N TYR A 53 17.60 -7.61 17.02
CA TYR A 53 16.99 -7.60 15.71
C TYR A 53 17.46 -8.81 14.91
N ILE A 54 16.54 -9.41 14.16
CA ILE A 54 16.84 -10.42 13.15
C ILE A 54 16.49 -9.81 11.80
N TYR A 55 17.49 -9.71 10.94
CA TYR A 55 17.36 -9.14 9.61
C TYR A 55 17.38 -10.22 8.52
N THR A 56 16.61 -9.94 7.47
CA THR A 56 16.81 -10.46 6.13
C THR A 56 17.19 -9.29 5.24
N VAL A 57 18.27 -9.44 4.47
CA VAL A 57 18.76 -8.38 3.57
C VAL A 57 19.01 -8.96 2.18
N ASP A 58 18.79 -8.14 1.16
CA ASP A 58 19.25 -8.42 -0.19
C ASP A 58 20.51 -7.60 -0.47
N CYS A 59 21.49 -8.24 -1.10
CA CYS A 59 22.80 -7.67 -1.37
C CYS A 59 23.13 -7.77 -2.85
N THR A 60 23.67 -6.68 -3.39
CA THR A 60 24.31 -6.60 -4.70
C THR A 60 25.82 -6.60 -4.50
N VAL A 61 26.51 -7.49 -5.21
CA VAL A 61 27.95 -7.73 -5.01
C VAL A 61 28.69 -7.83 -6.34
N SER A 62 29.94 -7.38 -6.38
CA SER A 62 30.74 -7.36 -7.61
C SER A 62 31.12 -8.75 -8.15
N SER A 63 31.03 -9.79 -7.32
CA SER A 63 31.45 -11.16 -7.66
C SER A 63 30.39 -12.22 -7.35
N GLU A 64 29.17 -12.06 -7.90
CA GLU A 64 28.06 -12.99 -7.66
C GLU A 64 28.43 -14.46 -7.91
N LYS A 65 29.15 -14.77 -9.01
CA LYS A 65 29.46 -16.16 -9.43
C LYS A 65 30.15 -17.00 -8.35
N LYS A 66 31.07 -16.41 -7.56
CA LYS A 66 31.76 -17.11 -6.48
C LYS A 66 30.86 -17.35 -5.28
N LEU A 67 29.95 -16.42 -5.01
CA LEU A 67 29.01 -16.50 -3.90
C LEU A 67 27.82 -17.41 -4.19
N LYS A 68 27.43 -17.61 -5.46
CA LYS A 68 26.42 -18.62 -5.82
C LYS A 68 26.81 -20.03 -5.35
N LYS A 69 28.11 -20.35 -5.34
CA LYS A 69 28.64 -21.62 -4.81
C LYS A 69 28.63 -21.71 -3.28
N LYS A 70 28.54 -20.57 -2.57
CA LYS A 70 28.42 -20.51 -1.11
C LYS A 70 26.96 -20.51 -0.63
N ALA A 71 26.00 -20.51 -1.54
CA ALA A 71 24.59 -20.60 -1.17
C ALA A 71 24.35 -21.92 -0.42
N ASP A 72 23.99 -21.82 0.85
CA ASP A 72 23.74 -22.97 1.74
C ASP A 72 22.24 -23.30 1.81
N GLY A 73 21.39 -22.50 1.16
CA GLY A 73 19.94 -22.65 1.19
C GLY A 73 19.29 -22.27 2.53
N ARG A 74 20.06 -21.77 3.49
CA ARG A 74 19.59 -21.45 4.85
C ARG A 74 19.90 -20.02 5.25
N THR A 75 21.16 -19.63 5.18
CA THR A 75 21.65 -18.29 5.52
C THR A 75 21.85 -17.46 4.26
N ILE A 76 22.37 -18.08 3.21
CA ILE A 76 22.72 -17.45 1.93
C ILE A 76 21.86 -18.10 0.85
N LEU A 77 20.97 -17.31 0.24
CA LEU A 77 20.10 -17.75 -0.84
C LEU A 77 20.32 -16.93 -2.10
N LEU A 78 20.14 -17.58 -3.24
CA LEU A 78 19.97 -16.87 -4.51
C LEU A 78 18.57 -16.26 -4.51
N HIS A 79 18.47 -14.98 -4.85
CA HIS A 79 17.19 -14.30 -4.94
C HIS A 79 17.10 -13.50 -6.23
N GLU A 80 15.98 -13.68 -6.91
CA GLU A 80 15.54 -12.87 -8.03
C GLU A 80 14.45 -11.93 -7.53
N GLU A 81 14.67 -10.64 -7.75
CA GLU A 81 13.72 -9.62 -7.33
C GLU A 81 12.41 -9.78 -8.11
N THR A 82 11.30 -9.82 -7.38
CA THR A 82 9.97 -9.87 -7.97
C THR A 82 9.32 -8.51 -7.80
N CYS A 83 9.19 -7.77 -8.89
CA CYS A 83 8.47 -6.51 -8.94
C CYS A 83 7.09 -6.73 -9.52
N TYR A 84 6.08 -6.07 -8.93
CA TYR A 84 4.75 -6.04 -9.51
C TYR A 84 4.80 -5.39 -10.90
N ARG A 85 4.12 -6.02 -11.84
CA ARG A 85 3.90 -5.48 -13.19
C ARG A 85 2.42 -5.25 -13.35
N PHE A 86 2.04 -4.02 -13.69
CA PHE A 86 0.69 -3.73 -14.09
C PHE A 86 0.37 -4.47 -15.39
N PRO A 87 -0.85 -5.01 -15.58
CA PRO A 87 -1.22 -5.71 -16.81
C PRO A 87 -1.03 -4.84 -18.06
N GLU A 88 -0.80 -5.49 -19.19
CA GLU A 88 -0.73 -4.80 -20.49
C GLU A 88 -2.07 -4.11 -20.80
N GLU A 89 -1.99 -2.95 -21.44
CA GLU A 89 -3.15 -2.18 -21.87
C GLU A 89 -3.89 -2.85 -23.03
N GLY A 90 -5.20 -2.57 -23.14
CA GLY A 90 -6.01 -3.05 -24.25
C GLY A 90 -5.77 -2.26 -25.53
N GLY A 91 -6.06 -2.85 -26.69
CA GLY A 91 -5.90 -2.19 -28.00
C GLY A 91 -7.01 -1.21 -28.40
N CYS A 92 -8.06 -1.07 -27.57
CA CYS A 92 -9.21 -0.22 -27.86
C CYS A 92 -9.35 0.88 -26.79
N PRO A 93 -9.53 2.16 -27.17
CA PRO A 93 -9.86 3.22 -26.22
C PRO A 93 -11.18 2.93 -25.51
N LEU A 94 -11.27 3.34 -24.24
CA LEU A 94 -12.53 3.33 -23.51
C LEU A 94 -13.45 4.44 -24.03
N SER A 95 -14.74 4.13 -24.19
CA SER A 95 -15.78 5.08 -24.60
C SER A 95 -16.14 6.09 -23.50
N CYS A 96 -15.84 5.73 -22.25
CA CYS A 96 -16.20 6.44 -21.03
C CYS A 96 -15.16 6.15 -19.94
N HIS A 97 -15.09 7.03 -18.94
CA HIS A 97 -14.20 6.82 -17.80
C HIS A 97 -14.64 5.60 -16.97
N PRO A 98 -13.71 4.75 -16.50
CA PRO A 98 -14.04 3.71 -15.55
C PRO A 98 -14.45 4.33 -14.22
N VAL A 99 -15.53 3.84 -13.64
CA VAL A 99 -16.05 4.33 -12.36
C VAL A 99 -15.60 3.42 -11.22
N ILE A 100 -15.22 4.02 -10.09
CA ILE A 100 -14.86 3.34 -8.85
C ILE A 100 -15.79 3.84 -7.76
N ALA A 101 -16.55 2.95 -7.14
CA ALA A 101 -17.39 3.29 -5.99
C ALA A 101 -16.67 2.98 -4.67
N GLY A 102 -16.40 4.02 -3.88
CA GLY A 102 -15.69 3.97 -2.61
C GLY A 102 -14.22 4.37 -2.75
N SER A 103 -13.76 5.20 -1.80
CA SER A 103 -12.38 5.71 -1.74
C SER A 103 -11.57 5.10 -0.57
N GLY A 104 -11.98 3.94 -0.07
CA GLY A 104 -11.18 3.13 0.85
C GLY A 104 -9.87 2.63 0.20
N PRO A 105 -9.02 1.87 0.91
CA PRO A 105 -7.72 1.45 0.38
C PRO A 105 -7.82 0.75 -0.98
N ALA A 106 -8.80 -0.13 -1.16
CA ALA A 106 -9.02 -0.82 -2.45
C ALA A 106 -9.35 0.16 -3.59
N GLY A 107 -10.26 1.10 -3.34
CA GLY A 107 -10.68 2.10 -4.34
C GLY A 107 -9.57 3.10 -4.65
N LEU A 108 -8.86 3.57 -3.63
CA LEU A 108 -7.76 4.52 -3.76
C LEU A 108 -6.59 3.93 -4.56
N PHE A 109 -6.18 2.69 -4.26
CA PHE A 109 -5.15 2.01 -5.06
C PHE A 109 -5.65 1.70 -6.48
N CYS A 110 -6.92 1.31 -6.65
CA CYS A 110 -7.48 1.10 -7.99
C CYS A 110 -7.43 2.40 -8.81
N ALA A 111 -7.85 3.52 -8.23
CA ALA A 111 -7.84 4.84 -8.87
C ALA A 111 -6.42 5.29 -9.21
N TYR A 112 -5.49 5.22 -8.25
CA TYR A 112 -4.10 5.59 -8.46
C TYR A 112 -3.43 4.77 -9.56
N MET A 113 -3.63 3.44 -9.56
CA MET A 113 -3.05 2.58 -10.58
C MET A 113 -3.66 2.83 -11.96
N LEU A 114 -4.99 2.98 -12.07
CA LEU A 114 -5.64 3.30 -13.33
C LEU A 114 -5.21 4.68 -13.86
N ALA A 115 -5.16 5.71 -13.02
CA ALA A 115 -4.71 7.05 -13.41
C ALA A 115 -3.24 7.07 -13.84
N SER A 116 -2.37 6.34 -13.12
CA SER A 116 -0.94 6.19 -13.49
C SER A 116 -0.72 5.54 -14.86
N HIS A 117 -1.72 4.82 -15.36
CA HIS A 117 -1.73 4.18 -16.66
C HIS A 117 -2.68 4.86 -17.66
N GLY A 118 -3.09 6.11 -17.40
CA GLY A 118 -3.83 6.95 -18.35
C GLY A 118 -5.32 6.66 -18.48
N TYR A 119 -5.90 5.81 -17.62
CA TYR A 119 -7.31 5.42 -17.72
C TYR A 119 -8.30 6.47 -17.17
N GLN A 120 -7.81 7.54 -16.53
CA GLN A 120 -8.62 8.68 -16.04
C GLN A 120 -9.88 8.23 -15.25
N PRO A 121 -9.73 7.50 -14.13
CA PRO A 121 -10.88 6.96 -13.40
C PRO A 121 -11.71 8.04 -12.69
N LEU A 122 -13.01 7.81 -12.57
CA LEU A 122 -13.93 8.61 -11.75
C LEU A 122 -14.26 7.87 -10.45
N VAL A 123 -13.88 8.44 -9.31
CA VAL A 123 -14.13 7.89 -7.98
C VAL A 123 -15.35 8.56 -7.35
N LEU A 124 -16.30 7.75 -6.92
CA LEU A 124 -17.50 8.17 -6.19
C LEU A 124 -17.34 7.80 -4.72
N GLU A 125 -17.34 8.79 -3.84
CA GLU A 125 -17.28 8.60 -2.39
C GLU A 125 -18.53 9.21 -1.72
N ARG A 126 -19.19 8.42 -0.87
CA ARG A 126 -20.41 8.87 -0.18
C ARG A 126 -20.11 9.88 0.93
N GLY A 127 -18.96 9.78 1.58
CA GLY A 127 -18.53 10.69 2.64
C GLY A 127 -17.78 11.92 2.12
N ASP A 128 -17.15 12.64 3.05
CA ASP A 128 -16.34 13.83 2.78
C ASP A 128 -14.86 13.50 2.50
N GLU A 129 -14.14 14.52 2.02
CA GLU A 129 -12.66 14.59 2.06
C GLU A 129 -12.15 14.38 3.50
N ALA A 130 -10.93 13.86 3.65
CA ALA A 130 -10.37 13.42 4.93
C ALA A 130 -10.33 14.52 5.99
N SER A 131 -10.06 15.77 5.60
CA SER A 131 -10.03 16.92 6.50
C SER A 131 -11.41 17.22 7.09
N ARG A 132 -12.42 17.40 6.24
CA ARG A 132 -13.82 17.62 6.68
C ARG A 132 -14.37 16.41 7.42
N ARG A 133 -14.03 15.20 6.98
CA ARG A 133 -14.37 13.95 7.65
C ARG A 133 -13.81 13.90 9.07
N LYS A 134 -12.56 14.34 9.28
CA LYS A 134 -11.93 14.41 10.60
C LYS A 134 -12.75 15.31 11.54
N GLU A 135 -13.12 16.50 11.09
CA GLU A 135 -13.96 17.42 11.87
C GLU A 135 -15.29 16.78 12.30
N LYS A 136 -15.93 16.02 11.40
CA LYS A 136 -17.20 15.33 11.70
C LYS A 136 -17.04 14.16 12.65
N VAL A 137 -15.95 13.40 12.53
CA VAL A 137 -15.62 12.30 13.45
C VAL A 137 -15.31 12.86 14.84
N ASP A 138 -14.53 13.93 14.93
CA ASP A 138 -14.21 14.60 16.19
C ASP A 138 -15.47 15.20 16.83
N HIS A 139 -16.35 15.81 16.02
CA HIS A 139 -17.65 16.27 16.49
C HIS A 139 -18.49 15.13 17.07
N PHE A 140 -18.59 14.00 16.36
CA PHE A 140 -19.30 12.82 16.85
C PHE A 140 -18.72 12.30 18.18
N TRP A 141 -17.40 12.22 18.32
CA TRP A 141 -16.78 11.77 19.57
C TRP A 141 -17.04 12.72 20.74
N ASN A 142 -17.13 14.03 20.48
CA ASN A 142 -17.38 15.03 21.52
C ASN A 142 -18.86 15.18 21.88
N THR A 143 -19.78 15.02 20.92
CA THR A 143 -21.21 15.35 21.11
C THR A 143 -22.16 14.16 21.03
N GLY A 144 -21.70 13.02 20.50
CA GLY A 144 -22.55 11.87 20.17
C GLY A 144 -23.39 12.05 18.90
N THR A 145 -23.30 13.19 18.20
CA THR A 145 -24.08 13.47 16.99
C THR A 145 -23.40 12.86 15.76
N LEU A 146 -24.02 11.86 15.14
CA LEU A 146 -23.44 11.10 14.03
C LEU A 146 -23.93 11.63 12.67
N ASP A 147 -23.00 11.94 11.76
CA ASP A 147 -23.29 12.04 10.33
C ASP A 147 -23.23 10.63 9.70
N ILE A 148 -24.39 10.14 9.25
CA ILE A 148 -24.53 8.78 8.69
C ILE A 148 -23.82 8.60 7.34
N GLN A 149 -23.47 9.68 6.66
CA GLN A 149 -22.83 9.67 5.35
C GLN A 149 -21.31 9.91 5.45
N SER A 150 -20.83 10.61 6.49
CA SER A 150 -19.39 10.79 6.75
C SER A 150 -19.05 10.54 8.21
N ASN A 151 -18.33 9.46 8.46
CA ASN A 151 -18.02 8.97 9.80
C ASN A 151 -16.77 8.07 9.77
N VAL A 152 -16.51 7.36 10.87
CA VAL A 152 -15.37 6.43 11.02
C VAL A 152 -15.33 5.37 9.89
N GLN A 153 -16.47 5.03 9.29
CA GLN A 153 -16.53 4.06 8.19
C GLN A 153 -16.51 4.70 6.79
N PHE A 154 -17.15 5.87 6.64
CA PHE A 154 -17.43 6.48 5.33
C PHE A 154 -16.73 7.83 5.10
N GLY A 155 -16.24 8.03 3.87
CA GLY A 155 -15.42 9.17 3.44
C GLY A 155 -14.01 8.76 3.05
N GLU A 156 -13.18 9.75 2.72
CA GLU A 156 -11.86 9.55 2.11
C GLU A 156 -10.96 8.58 2.90
N GLY A 157 -10.43 7.55 2.21
CA GLY A 157 -9.61 6.49 2.80
C GLY A 157 -10.41 5.41 3.55
N GLY A 158 -11.74 5.52 3.59
CA GLY A 158 -12.65 4.51 4.13
C GLY A 158 -12.40 4.18 5.60
N ALA A 159 -12.70 2.94 6.01
CA ALA A 159 -12.53 2.50 7.40
C ALA A 159 -11.06 2.45 7.87
N GLY A 160 -10.09 2.50 6.95
CA GLY A 160 -8.66 2.46 7.29
C GLY A 160 -8.14 3.75 7.91
N THR A 161 -8.70 4.91 7.53
CA THR A 161 -8.18 6.23 7.91
C THR A 161 -8.11 6.42 9.42
N PHE A 162 -9.16 6.06 10.16
CA PHE A 162 -9.25 6.24 11.63
C PHE A 162 -8.88 4.95 12.37
N SER A 163 -7.84 4.26 11.90
CA SER A 163 -7.32 3.04 12.53
C SER A 163 -5.88 3.23 13.02
N ASP A 164 -5.36 2.23 13.73
CA ASP A 164 -3.94 2.17 14.10
C ASP A 164 -3.00 1.98 12.90
N GLY A 165 -3.55 1.71 11.72
CA GLY A 165 -2.81 1.57 10.48
C GLY A 165 -1.91 0.33 10.47
N LYS A 166 -2.28 -0.76 11.15
CA LYS A 166 -1.56 -2.04 11.04
C LYS A 166 -1.56 -2.54 9.58
N LEU A 167 -0.36 -2.80 9.06
CA LEU A 167 -0.15 -3.24 7.67
C LEU A 167 0.25 -4.72 7.60
N ASN A 168 -0.45 -5.59 8.34
CA ASN A 168 -0.19 -7.02 8.33
C ASN A 168 -1.05 -7.75 7.30
N THR A 169 -0.44 -8.69 6.58
CA THR A 169 -1.16 -9.61 5.69
C THR A 169 -0.62 -11.02 5.86
N SER A 170 -1.53 -12.00 5.84
CA SER A 170 -1.19 -13.43 5.82
C SER A 170 -1.20 -14.00 4.40
N VAL A 171 -1.51 -13.17 3.40
CA VAL A 171 -1.62 -13.59 2.00
C VAL A 171 -0.21 -13.71 1.41
N LYS A 172 0.10 -14.89 0.87
CA LYS A 172 1.29 -15.08 0.06
C LYS A 172 1.13 -14.32 -1.24
N ASP A 173 2.12 -13.49 -1.56
CA ASP A 173 2.09 -12.64 -2.74
C ASP A 173 3.32 -12.90 -3.62
N PRO A 174 3.24 -13.87 -4.54
CA PRO A 174 4.34 -14.22 -5.42
C PRO A 174 4.54 -13.19 -6.55
N VAL A 175 3.71 -12.15 -6.65
CA VAL A 175 3.76 -11.17 -7.75
C VAL A 175 4.11 -9.75 -7.28
N GLY A 176 4.34 -9.52 -5.98
CA GLY A 176 4.88 -8.27 -5.46
C GLY A 176 3.89 -7.12 -5.24
N ARG A 177 2.57 -7.36 -5.24
CA ARG A 177 1.54 -6.37 -4.90
C ARG A 177 1.71 -5.75 -3.51
N ASN A 178 1.99 -6.56 -2.50
CA ASN A 178 2.15 -6.11 -1.12
C ASN A 178 3.32 -5.12 -1.02
N ARG A 179 4.41 -5.42 -1.71
CA ARG A 179 5.59 -4.54 -1.74
C ARG A 179 5.27 -3.22 -2.44
N LEU A 180 4.58 -3.27 -3.58
CA LEU A 180 4.09 -2.06 -4.26
C LEU A 180 3.24 -1.19 -3.34
N VAL A 181 2.30 -1.79 -2.58
CA VAL A 181 1.44 -1.05 -1.64
C VAL A 181 2.28 -0.32 -0.57
N LEU A 182 3.24 -1.01 0.04
CA LEU A 182 4.12 -0.41 1.07
C LEU A 182 5.01 0.69 0.48
N GLU A 183 5.60 0.46 -0.69
CA GLU A 183 6.43 1.46 -1.39
C GLU A 183 5.60 2.68 -1.81
N THR A 184 4.34 2.47 -2.20
CA THR A 184 3.40 3.55 -2.53
C THR A 184 3.10 4.39 -1.30
N PHE A 185 2.82 3.78 -0.14
CA PHE A 185 2.66 4.53 1.09
C PHE A 185 3.91 5.34 1.45
N VAL A 186 5.11 4.77 1.29
CA VAL A 186 6.38 5.49 1.54
C VAL A 186 6.53 6.68 0.59
N ARG A 187 6.19 6.51 -0.70
CA ARG A 187 6.18 7.59 -1.69
C ARG A 187 5.31 8.77 -1.25
N PHE A 188 4.21 8.51 -0.55
CA PHE A 188 3.26 9.52 -0.09
C PHE A 188 3.43 9.93 1.39
N GLY A 189 4.58 9.61 2.00
CA GLY A 189 4.97 10.15 3.31
C GLY A 189 5.01 9.15 4.46
N ALA A 190 4.79 7.85 4.21
CA ALA A 190 5.02 6.84 5.23
C ALA A 190 6.53 6.70 5.58
N PRO A 191 6.87 6.31 6.82
CA PRO A 191 8.24 5.98 7.19
C PRO A 191 8.78 4.81 6.34
N PRO A 192 10.01 4.87 5.80
CA PRO A 192 10.59 3.79 5.00
C PRO A 192 10.63 2.42 5.70
N SER A 193 10.62 2.43 7.04
CA SER A 193 10.63 1.20 7.83
C SER A 193 9.40 0.31 7.64
N ILE A 194 8.28 0.85 7.14
CA ILE A 194 7.09 0.03 6.89
C ILE A 194 7.31 -1.06 5.83
N ILE A 195 8.29 -0.88 4.93
CA ILE A 195 8.60 -1.82 3.86
C ILE A 195 9.19 -3.11 4.44
N TYR A 196 9.96 -3.02 5.52
CA TYR A 196 10.74 -4.14 6.05
C TYR A 196 10.39 -4.56 7.48
N ASP A 197 9.71 -3.75 8.27
CA ASP A 197 9.30 -4.17 9.61
C ASP A 197 8.27 -5.31 9.57
N GLN A 198 8.44 -6.33 10.40
CA GLN A 198 7.54 -7.49 10.42
C GLN A 198 6.09 -7.12 10.81
N LYS A 199 5.93 -6.09 11.64
CA LYS A 199 4.63 -5.60 12.12
C LYS A 199 4.58 -4.08 12.00
N PRO A 200 4.52 -3.55 10.76
CA PRO A 200 4.52 -2.12 10.54
C PRO A 200 3.15 -1.52 10.87
N HIS A 201 3.18 -0.26 11.31
CA HIS A 201 2.00 0.55 11.57
C HIS A 201 2.26 2.00 11.15
N LEU A 202 1.22 2.69 10.72
CA LEU A 202 1.29 4.09 10.27
C LEU A 202 0.70 5.08 11.28
N GLY A 203 -0.27 4.66 12.10
CA GLY A 203 -1.04 5.59 12.93
C GLY A 203 -1.97 6.49 12.10
N THR A 204 -2.99 7.03 12.77
CA THR A 204 -4.10 7.76 12.13
C THR A 204 -3.68 9.06 11.45
N ASP A 205 -2.88 9.91 12.11
CA ASP A 205 -2.53 11.22 11.57
C ASP A 205 -1.69 11.13 10.28
N ILE A 206 -0.76 10.17 10.22
CA ILE A 206 0.05 9.91 9.02
C ILE A 206 -0.83 9.37 7.89
N LEU A 207 -1.79 8.48 8.20
CA LEU A 207 -2.70 7.92 7.20
C LEU A 207 -3.55 8.98 6.51
N ILE A 208 -4.06 9.98 7.25
CA ILE A 208 -4.82 11.08 6.66
C ILE A 208 -4.00 11.81 5.60
N GLY A 209 -2.75 12.17 5.92
CA GLY A 209 -1.86 12.84 4.98
C GLY A 209 -1.53 11.98 3.76
N ILE A 210 -1.26 10.70 3.96
CA ILE A 210 -0.99 9.74 2.86
C ILE A 210 -2.18 9.65 1.91
N VAL A 211 -3.40 9.48 2.44
CA VAL A 211 -4.61 9.35 1.63
C VAL A 211 -4.87 10.60 0.81
N GLN A 212 -4.72 11.79 1.41
CA GLN A 212 -4.86 13.06 0.71
C GLN A 212 -3.82 13.21 -0.41
N ALA A 213 -2.56 12.90 -0.13
CA ALA A 213 -1.49 12.97 -1.12
C ALA A 213 -1.71 11.97 -2.29
N MET A 214 -2.22 10.77 -1.99
CA MET A 214 -2.60 9.79 -3.01
C MET A 214 -3.74 10.30 -3.91
N ARG A 215 -4.78 10.93 -3.32
CA ARG A 215 -5.87 11.53 -4.08
C ARG A 215 -5.34 12.64 -4.99
N GLU A 216 -4.57 13.57 -4.45
CA GLU A 216 -4.02 14.71 -5.20
C GLU A 216 -3.14 14.25 -6.37
N GLU A 217 -2.31 13.23 -6.17
CA GLU A 217 -1.51 12.66 -7.25
C GLU A 217 -2.40 11.97 -8.29
N THR A 218 -3.44 11.25 -7.85
CA THR A 218 -4.40 10.62 -8.77
C THR A 218 -5.14 11.66 -9.60
N GLU A 219 -5.55 12.79 -9.01
CA GLU A 219 -6.16 13.92 -9.70
C GLU A 219 -5.18 14.57 -10.69
N ARG A 220 -3.91 14.76 -10.29
CA ARG A 220 -2.84 15.26 -11.17
C ARG A 220 -2.62 14.35 -12.39
N LEU A 221 -2.82 13.05 -12.23
CA LEU A 221 -2.74 12.04 -13.29
C LEU A 221 -4.03 11.92 -14.13
N GLY A 222 -5.03 12.77 -13.89
CA GLY A 222 -6.27 12.84 -14.66
C GLY A 222 -7.41 12.00 -14.12
N GLY A 223 -7.27 11.39 -12.94
CA GLY A 223 -8.42 10.87 -12.19
C GLY A 223 -9.28 11.99 -11.60
N CYS A 224 -10.49 11.65 -11.16
CA CYS A 224 -11.41 12.61 -10.55
C CYS A 224 -12.09 11.99 -9.32
N PHE A 225 -12.26 12.76 -8.25
CA PHE A 225 -12.94 12.33 -7.04
C PHE A 225 -14.19 13.18 -6.80
N LEU A 226 -15.34 12.53 -6.65
CA LEU A 226 -16.59 13.16 -6.27
C LEU A 226 -16.99 12.70 -4.87
N PHE A 227 -16.84 13.60 -3.90
CA PHE A 227 -17.28 13.39 -2.51
C PHE A 227 -18.75 13.74 -2.36
N ARG A 228 -19.44 13.15 -1.37
CA ARG A 228 -20.90 13.23 -1.23
C ARG A 228 -21.67 12.69 -2.46
N HIS A 229 -21.06 11.75 -3.17
CA HIS A 229 -21.64 11.07 -4.32
C HIS A 229 -21.72 9.58 -4.02
N GLN A 230 -22.86 9.14 -3.47
CA GLN A 230 -23.13 7.75 -3.18
C GLN A 230 -23.64 7.04 -4.44
N LEU A 231 -23.00 5.94 -4.83
CA LEU A 231 -23.58 4.99 -5.79
C LEU A 231 -24.86 4.38 -5.20
N THR A 232 -25.99 4.53 -5.88
CA THR A 232 -27.28 3.99 -5.42
C THR A 232 -27.98 3.06 -6.42
N GLY A 233 -27.54 3.05 -7.68
CA GLY A 233 -28.13 2.17 -8.69
C GLY A 233 -27.21 1.86 -9.85
N LEU A 234 -27.60 0.85 -10.63
CA LEU A 234 -26.91 0.42 -11.84
C LEU A 234 -27.88 0.53 -13.02
N ASP A 235 -27.43 1.09 -14.14
CA ASP A 235 -28.13 1.03 -15.41
C ASP A 235 -27.55 -0.14 -16.23
N VAL A 236 -28.31 -1.24 -16.28
CA VAL A 236 -27.92 -2.47 -16.98
C VAL A 236 -28.93 -2.76 -18.08
N GLN A 237 -28.44 -2.79 -19.32
CA GLN A 237 -29.25 -3.06 -20.51
C GLN A 237 -28.69 -4.28 -21.23
N ASN A 238 -29.55 -5.27 -21.50
CA ASN A 238 -29.15 -6.53 -22.14
C ASN A 238 -27.95 -7.23 -21.46
N GLY A 239 -27.87 -7.15 -20.13
CA GLY A 239 -26.77 -7.74 -19.36
C GLY A 239 -25.45 -6.95 -19.39
N GLN A 240 -25.42 -5.76 -20.00
CA GLN A 240 -24.25 -4.88 -20.03
C GLN A 240 -24.48 -3.63 -19.18
N LEU A 241 -23.47 -3.22 -18.41
CA LEU A 241 -23.49 -1.94 -17.72
C LEU A 241 -23.42 -0.79 -18.74
N LYS A 242 -24.32 0.18 -18.61
CA LYS A 242 -24.35 1.40 -19.42
C LYS A 242 -24.16 2.66 -18.58
N GLY A 243 -24.38 2.56 -17.28
CA GLY A 243 -24.11 3.63 -16.35
C GLY A 243 -24.41 3.27 -14.91
N VAL A 244 -24.23 4.26 -14.06
CA VAL A 244 -24.52 4.19 -12.64
C VAL A 244 -25.42 5.35 -12.23
N LEU A 245 -26.24 5.12 -11.21
CA LEU A 245 -27.06 6.13 -10.56
C LEU A 245 -26.38 6.59 -9.27
N VAL A 246 -26.27 7.91 -9.11
CA VAL A 246 -25.65 8.56 -7.97
C VAL A 246 -26.69 9.39 -7.22
N ASN A 247 -26.74 9.22 -5.90
CA ASN A 247 -27.68 9.90 -5.01
C ASN A 247 -29.13 9.83 -5.52
N ASP A 248 -29.52 8.71 -6.12
CA ASP A 248 -30.85 8.44 -6.69
C ASP A 248 -31.33 9.39 -7.80
N THR A 249 -30.45 10.26 -8.30
CA THR A 249 -30.86 11.40 -9.14
C THR A 249 -29.96 11.63 -10.35
N MET A 250 -28.66 11.35 -10.24
CA MET A 250 -27.69 11.66 -11.29
C MET A 250 -27.22 10.39 -12.00
N GLY A 251 -27.39 10.33 -13.32
CA GLY A 251 -26.84 9.27 -14.16
C GLY A 251 -25.42 9.59 -14.63
N ILE A 252 -24.49 8.64 -14.46
CA ILE A 252 -23.15 8.71 -15.04
C ILE A 252 -22.98 7.52 -15.98
N SER A 253 -22.70 7.79 -17.26
CA SER A 253 -22.42 6.75 -18.25
C SER A 253 -21.07 6.09 -17.98
N THR A 254 -21.06 4.76 -17.89
CA THR A 254 -19.85 3.97 -17.76
C THR A 254 -20.12 2.52 -18.16
N GLU A 255 -19.13 1.86 -18.74
CA GLU A 255 -19.17 0.43 -19.06
C GLU A 255 -18.38 -0.42 -18.06
N VAL A 256 -17.62 0.24 -17.16
CA VAL A 256 -16.77 -0.41 -16.17
C VAL A 256 -17.01 0.20 -14.80
N LEU A 257 -17.47 -0.61 -13.86
CA LEU A 257 -17.62 -0.24 -12.45
C LEU A 257 -16.79 -1.17 -11.56
N VAL A 258 -15.96 -0.59 -10.71
CA VAL A 258 -15.29 -1.28 -9.60
C VAL A 258 -16.00 -0.94 -8.30
N THR A 259 -16.52 -1.95 -7.61
CA THR A 259 -17.17 -1.77 -6.30
C THR A 259 -16.18 -1.99 -5.16
N ALA A 260 -15.69 -0.89 -4.60
CA ALA A 260 -14.74 -0.84 -3.47
C ALA A 260 -15.39 -0.25 -2.21
N ILE A 261 -16.66 -0.57 -1.98
CA ILE A 261 -17.57 0.09 -1.02
C ILE A 261 -17.40 -0.33 0.45
N GLY A 262 -16.57 -1.35 0.71
CA GLY A 262 -16.39 -1.91 2.05
C GLY A 262 -17.62 -2.66 2.58
N HIS A 263 -17.46 -3.40 3.68
CA HIS A 263 -18.53 -4.25 4.22
C HIS A 263 -19.63 -3.47 4.98
N SER A 264 -19.41 -2.19 5.26
CA SER A 264 -20.37 -1.33 5.97
C SER A 264 -21.42 -0.72 5.04
N ALA A 265 -21.28 -0.86 3.73
CA ALA A 265 -22.26 -0.45 2.73
C ALA A 265 -23.43 -1.46 2.66
N ARG A 266 -24.25 -1.46 3.72
CA ARG A 266 -25.47 -2.25 3.85
C ARG A 266 -26.66 -1.59 3.18
#